data_AF-A0A965HH61-F1
#
_entry.id   AF-A0A965HH61-F1
#
_cell.length_a   1.000
_cell.length_b   1.000
_cell.length_c   1.000
_cell.angle_alpha   90.00
_cell.angle_beta   90.00
_cell.angle_gamma   90.00
#
_symmetry.space_group_name_H-M   'P 1'
#
loop_
_entity.id
_entity.type
_entity.pdbx_description
1 polymer ?
#
loop_
_entity_poly.entity_id
_entity_poly.type
_entity_poly.pdbx_seq_one_letter_code
_entity_poly.pdbx_strand_id
1 'polypeptide(L)'
;VVALCVFAAQTAQEYTYGTLRNLLVRQPSRMKILLGKLGAMKLFAIVMVTFSAVVGIALSYLFAGVKDISTQAWSTSDAKTAVWHSFINVLIATIGYGIFGMILGLLFRSPISAISIGVIWNLIFEGLLSAFVKNIDRYFPGQLLSTVAQGGTDRISYQYALFTSYGFLLVGLAIVAFLFKKRDVAN
;
A
#
# COMPACT_ATOMS: atom_id res chain seq x y z
N VAL A 1 -6.56 0.75 -1.79
CA VAL A 1 -7.39 1.04 -0.60
C VAL A 1 -7.34 -0.06 0.45
N VAL A 2 -7.70 -1.31 0.15
CA VAL A 2 -7.70 -2.41 1.15
C VAL A 2 -6.36 -2.56 1.88
N ALA A 3 -5.24 -2.54 1.15
CA ALA A 3 -3.90 -2.62 1.74
C ALA A 3 -3.60 -1.51 2.75
N LEU A 4 -4.01 -0.27 2.44
CA LEU A 4 -3.91 0.89 3.34
C LEU A 4 -4.71 0.61 4.62
N CYS A 5 -5.97 0.18 4.48
CA CYS A 5 -6.84 -0.07 5.62
C CYS A 5 -6.29 -1.17 6.53
N VAL A 6 -5.82 -2.28 5.96
CA VAL A 6 -5.28 -3.42 6.72
C VAL A 6 -4.03 -3.01 7.50
N PHE A 7 -3.09 -2.31 6.87
CA PHE A 7 -1.85 -1.91 7.54
C PHE A 7 -2.09 -0.83 8.60
N ALA A 8 -3.00 0.12 8.32
CA ALA A 8 -3.44 1.12 9.28
C ALA A 8 -4.10 0.46 10.50
N ALA A 9 -5.03 -0.47 10.25
CA ALA A 9 -5.74 -1.19 11.30
C ALA A 9 -4.78 -1.98 12.19
N GLN A 10 -3.94 -2.83 11.62
CA GLN A 10 -3.01 -3.66 12.39
C GLN A 10 -2.06 -2.81 13.22
N THR A 11 -1.52 -1.74 12.64
CA THR A 11 -0.62 -0.84 13.34
C THR A 11 -1.31 -0.11 14.50
N ALA A 12 -2.53 0.36 14.30
CA ALA A 12 -3.23 1.19 15.26
C ALA A 12 -3.96 0.38 16.35
N GLN A 13 -4.37 -0.85 16.08
CA GLN A 13 -5.13 -1.69 17.01
C GLN A 13 -4.36 -1.97 18.31
N GLU A 14 -3.04 -2.06 18.24
CA GLU A 14 -2.20 -2.26 19.42
C GLU A 14 -2.24 -1.11 20.43
N TYR A 15 -2.55 0.10 19.96
CA TYR A 15 -2.77 1.25 20.84
C TYR A 15 -4.14 1.17 21.49
N THR A 16 -5.17 0.75 20.75
CA THR A 16 -6.54 0.61 21.26
C THR A 16 -6.65 -0.50 22.30
N TYR A 17 -6.01 -1.64 22.08
CA TYR A 17 -6.07 -2.78 23.00
C TYR A 17 -4.99 -2.77 24.09
N GLY A 18 -4.11 -1.76 24.12
CA GLY A 18 -3.03 -1.65 25.10
C GLY A 18 -1.96 -2.76 25.03
N THR A 19 -2.02 -3.64 24.01
CA THR A 19 -1.10 -4.77 23.85
C THR A 19 0.33 -4.34 23.56
N LEU A 20 0.53 -3.10 23.12
CA LEU A 20 1.85 -2.50 22.93
C LEU A 20 2.69 -2.56 24.22
N ARG A 21 2.07 -2.41 25.40
CA ARG A 21 2.76 -2.52 26.69
C ARG A 21 3.30 -3.94 26.90
N ASN A 22 2.51 -4.96 26.60
CA ASN A 22 2.92 -6.37 26.72
C ASN A 22 4.07 -6.71 25.76
N LEU A 23 4.07 -6.15 24.55
CA LEU A 23 5.15 -6.34 23.57
C LEU A 23 6.46 -5.67 24.02
N LEU A 24 6.38 -4.47 24.61
CA LEU A 24 7.55 -3.72 25.05
C LEU A 24 8.22 -4.33 26.29
N VAL A 25 7.47 -5.02 27.14
CA VAL A 25 8.04 -5.80 28.25
C VAL A 25 8.90 -6.96 27.73
N ARG A 26 8.47 -7.62 26.63
CA ARG A 26 9.21 -8.74 26.02
C ARG A 26 10.36 -8.28 25.13
N GLN A 27 10.25 -7.13 24.48
CA GLN A 27 11.31 -6.58 23.63
C GLN A 27 11.44 -5.06 23.85
N PRO A 28 12.43 -4.59 24.63
CA PRO A 28 12.53 -3.19 25.04
C PRO A 28 12.85 -2.24 23.87
N SER A 29 13.44 -2.75 22.78
CA SER A 29 13.77 -1.94 21.61
C SER A 29 12.56 -1.73 20.70
N ARG A 30 11.84 -0.61 20.93
CA ARG A 30 10.71 -0.12 20.11
C ARG A 30 10.96 -0.22 18.59
N MET A 31 12.16 0.15 18.14
CA MET A 31 12.50 0.15 16.71
C MET A 31 12.61 -1.25 16.09
N LYS A 32 13.05 -2.26 16.86
CA LYS A 32 13.12 -3.65 16.34
C LYS A 32 11.72 -4.23 16.15
N ILE A 33 10.78 -3.90 17.05
CA ILE A 33 9.36 -4.28 16.90
C ILE A 33 8.78 -3.64 15.64
N LEU A 34 9.05 -2.35 15.43
CA LEU A 34 8.54 -1.62 14.26
C LEU A 34 9.05 -2.23 12.94
N LEU A 35 10.35 -2.53 12.87
CA LEU A 35 10.96 -3.16 11.69
C LEU A 35 10.45 -4.59 11.47
N GLY A 36 10.32 -5.38 12.54
CA GLY A 36 9.73 -6.72 12.47
C GLY A 36 8.29 -6.70 11.96
N LYS A 37 7.49 -5.74 12.43
CA LYS A 37 6.12 -5.53 11.95
C LYS A 37 6.09 -5.13 10.47
N LEU A 38 6.92 -4.17 10.06
CA LEU A 38 7.04 -3.79 8.65
C LEU A 38 7.40 -5.00 7.77
N GLY A 39 8.33 -5.84 8.23
CA GLY A 39 8.71 -7.07 7.53
C GLY A 39 7.55 -8.07 7.42
N ALA A 40 6.86 -8.35 8.53
CA ALA A 40 5.70 -9.25 8.56
C ALA A 40 4.56 -8.75 7.65
N MET A 41 4.29 -7.46 7.67
CA MET A 41 3.26 -6.85 6.83
C MET A 41 3.62 -6.91 5.33
N LYS A 42 4.89 -6.70 4.97
CA LYS A 42 5.36 -6.87 3.59
C LYS A 42 5.19 -8.31 3.11
N LEU A 43 5.54 -9.30 3.93
CA LEU A 43 5.31 -10.72 3.64
C LEU A 43 3.83 -11.02 3.42
N PHE A 44 2.96 -10.52 4.31
CA PHE A 44 1.52 -10.66 4.16
C PHE A 44 1.02 -10.05 2.84
N ALA A 45 1.50 -8.86 2.47
CA ALA A 45 1.14 -8.23 1.19
C ALA A 45 1.59 -9.07 -0.01
N ILE A 46 2.80 -9.64 0.01
CA ILE A 46 3.29 -10.53 -1.05
C ILE A 46 2.35 -11.72 -1.23
N VAL A 47 1.99 -12.40 -0.13
CA VAL A 47 1.09 -13.56 -0.16
C VAL A 47 -0.28 -13.17 -0.73
N MET A 48 -0.87 -12.08 -0.25
CA MET A 48 -2.20 -11.64 -0.69
C MET A 48 -2.24 -11.19 -2.15
N VAL A 49 -1.21 -10.47 -2.63
CA VAL A 49 -1.12 -10.05 -4.03
C VAL A 49 -0.90 -11.27 -4.94
N THR A 50 -0.07 -12.21 -4.53
CA THR A 50 0.15 -13.48 -5.26
C THR A 50 -1.15 -14.27 -5.35
N PHE A 51 -1.87 -14.42 -4.23
CA PHE A 51 -3.17 -15.08 -4.21
C PHE A 51 -4.17 -14.38 -5.13
N SER A 52 -4.25 -13.04 -5.06
CA SER A 52 -5.13 -12.25 -5.93
C SER A 52 -4.77 -12.40 -7.41
N ALA A 53 -3.49 -12.49 -7.75
CA ALA A 53 -3.03 -12.68 -9.13
C ALA A 53 -3.41 -14.07 -9.65
N VAL A 54 -3.20 -15.12 -8.83
CA VAL A 54 -3.58 -16.50 -9.18
C VAL A 54 -5.09 -16.61 -9.39
N VAL A 55 -5.89 -16.07 -8.48
CA VAL A 55 -7.36 -16.07 -8.59
C VAL A 55 -7.82 -15.26 -9.80
N GLY A 56 -7.21 -14.08 -10.04
CA GLY A 56 -7.53 -13.23 -11.19
C GLY A 56 -7.25 -13.92 -12.52
N ILE A 57 -6.10 -14.58 -12.67
CA ILE A 57 -5.76 -15.35 -13.87
C ILE A 57 -6.71 -16.54 -14.03
N ALA A 58 -6.95 -17.31 -12.97
CA ALA A 58 -7.83 -18.47 -13.01
C ALA A 58 -9.26 -18.09 -13.44
N LEU A 59 -9.83 -17.05 -12.84
CA LEU A 59 -11.15 -16.53 -13.21
C LEU A 59 -11.17 -16.01 -14.65
N SER A 60 -10.10 -15.37 -15.11
CA SER A 60 -10.00 -14.88 -16.49
C SER A 60 -10.10 -16.02 -17.50
N TYR A 61 -9.40 -17.13 -17.28
CA TYR A 61 -9.49 -18.32 -18.15
C TYR A 61 -10.85 -19.01 -18.06
N LEU A 62 -11.44 -19.11 -16.86
CA LEU A 62 -12.78 -19.69 -16.67
C LEU A 62 -13.85 -18.90 -17.44
N PHE A 63 -13.86 -17.57 -17.31
CA PHE A 63 -14.85 -16.73 -17.99
C PHE A 63 -14.61 -16.61 -19.50
N ALA A 64 -13.35 -16.67 -19.95
CA ALA A 64 -13.05 -16.70 -21.39
C ALA A 64 -13.67 -17.94 -22.07
N GLY A 65 -13.62 -19.10 -21.40
CA GLY A 65 -14.26 -20.33 -21.89
C GLY A 65 -15.79 -20.25 -21.95
N VAL A 66 -16.42 -19.50 -21.05
CA VAL A 66 -17.90 -19.31 -21.05
C VAL A 66 -18.35 -18.29 -22.10
N LYS A 67 -17.47 -17.35 -22.50
CA LYS A 67 -17.79 -16.25 -23.43
C LYS A 67 -17.18 -16.41 -24.83
N ASP A 68 -16.65 -17.58 -25.16
CA ASP A 68 -15.98 -17.88 -26.44
C ASP A 68 -14.91 -16.85 -26.84
N ILE A 69 -14.13 -16.35 -25.87
CA ILE A 69 -13.05 -15.39 -26.11
C ILE A 69 -11.77 -16.16 -26.45
N SER A 70 -11.15 -15.86 -27.60
CA SER A 70 -9.87 -16.47 -27.98
C SER A 70 -8.75 -16.08 -27.01
N THR A 71 -8.13 -17.09 -26.38
CA THR A 71 -7.02 -16.93 -25.41
C THR A 71 -5.64 -17.10 -26.05
N GLN A 72 -5.56 -17.26 -27.38
CA GLN A 72 -4.30 -17.50 -28.09
C GLN A 72 -3.27 -16.38 -27.85
N ALA A 73 -3.72 -15.12 -27.81
CA ALA A 73 -2.88 -13.97 -27.54
C ALA A 73 -2.28 -13.96 -26.13
N TRP A 74 -2.91 -14.63 -25.15
CA TRP A 74 -2.50 -14.61 -23.74
C TRP A 74 -1.29 -15.51 -23.47
N SER A 75 -1.04 -16.49 -24.35
CA SER A 75 0.08 -17.43 -24.19
C SER A 75 1.41 -16.93 -24.77
N THR A 76 1.39 -15.77 -25.43
CA THR A 76 2.56 -15.14 -26.04
C THR A 76 3.59 -14.72 -24.98
N SER A 77 4.87 -14.63 -25.38
CA SER A 77 5.96 -14.16 -24.50
C SER A 77 5.67 -12.76 -23.94
N ASP A 78 5.11 -11.90 -24.78
CA ASP A 78 4.87 -10.51 -24.47
C ASP A 78 3.73 -10.37 -23.45
N ALA A 79 2.66 -11.17 -23.61
CA ALA A 79 1.57 -11.24 -22.64
C ALA A 79 2.06 -11.75 -21.27
N LYS A 80 2.89 -12.79 -21.24
CA LYS A 80 3.48 -13.29 -19.98
C LYS A 80 4.35 -12.23 -19.31
N THR A 81 5.13 -11.49 -20.09
CA THR A 81 6.00 -10.41 -19.58
C THR A 81 5.17 -9.24 -19.04
N ALA A 82 4.08 -8.88 -19.72
CA ALA A 82 3.14 -7.86 -19.25
C ALA A 82 2.45 -8.25 -17.94
N VAL A 83 2.06 -9.52 -17.78
CA VAL A 83 1.51 -10.04 -16.51
C VAL A 83 2.54 -9.92 -15.38
N TRP A 84 3.81 -10.26 -15.64
CA TRP A 84 4.88 -10.11 -14.66
C TRP A 84 5.12 -8.66 -14.26
N HIS A 85 5.18 -7.73 -15.22
CA HIS A 85 5.32 -6.31 -14.90
C HIS A 85 4.12 -5.78 -14.10
N SER A 86 2.91 -6.13 -14.49
CA SER A 86 1.69 -5.77 -13.76
C SER A 86 1.71 -6.32 -12.33
N PHE A 87 2.10 -7.57 -12.14
CA PHE A 87 2.26 -8.18 -10.82
C PHE A 87 3.25 -7.41 -9.95
N ILE A 88 4.44 -7.09 -10.47
CA ILE A 88 5.47 -6.33 -9.73
C ILE A 88 4.95 -4.92 -9.39
N ASN A 89 4.32 -4.24 -10.35
CA ASN A 89 3.78 -2.90 -10.18
C ASN A 89 2.70 -2.86 -9.08
N VAL A 90 1.75 -3.80 -9.12
CA VAL A 90 0.71 -3.94 -8.11
C VAL A 90 1.32 -4.28 -6.76
N LEU A 91 2.34 -5.15 -6.71
CA LEU A 91 3.02 -5.51 -5.46
C LEU A 91 3.71 -4.30 -4.81
N ILE A 92 4.48 -3.55 -5.60
CA ILE A 92 5.16 -2.32 -5.17
C ILE A 92 4.13 -1.30 -4.68
N ALA A 93 3.09 -1.02 -5.47
CA ALA A 93 2.03 -0.09 -5.08
C ALA A 93 1.29 -0.54 -3.81
N THR A 94 1.02 -1.84 -3.66
CA THR A 94 0.37 -2.41 -2.47
C THR A 94 1.22 -2.18 -1.23
N ILE A 95 2.53 -2.41 -1.32
CA ILE A 95 3.48 -2.13 -0.23
C ILE A 95 3.51 -0.62 0.06
N GLY A 96 3.51 0.23 -0.97
CA GLY A 96 3.47 1.68 -0.81
C GLY A 96 2.23 2.18 -0.07
N TYR A 97 1.04 1.73 -0.50
CA TYR A 97 -0.22 2.02 0.20
C TYR A 97 -0.26 1.45 1.62
N GLY A 98 0.34 0.27 1.83
CA GLY A 98 0.48 -0.31 3.15
C GLY A 98 1.35 0.55 4.07
N ILE A 99 2.52 1.02 3.61
CA ILE A 99 3.39 1.93 4.36
C ILE A 99 2.65 3.24 4.67
N PHE A 100 1.92 3.79 3.70
CA PHE A 100 1.08 4.96 3.91
C PHE A 100 0.05 4.73 5.04
N GLY A 101 -0.65 3.59 5.01
CA GLY A 101 -1.57 3.21 6.08
C GLY A 101 -0.88 3.07 7.44
N MET A 102 0.31 2.47 7.49
CA MET A 102 1.10 2.34 8.72
C MET A 102 1.55 3.68 9.30
N ILE A 103 1.95 4.64 8.45
CA ILE A 103 2.27 6.01 8.86
C ILE A 103 1.07 6.63 9.57
N LEU A 104 -0.12 6.55 8.97
CA LEU A 104 -1.34 7.07 9.57
C LEU A 104 -1.71 6.33 10.87
N GLY A 105 -1.55 5.00 10.90
CA GLY A 105 -1.83 4.19 12.08
C GLY A 105 -0.97 4.56 13.28
N LEU A 106 0.33 4.79 13.06
CA LEU A 106 1.26 5.26 14.10
C LEU A 106 1.00 6.71 14.52
N LEU A 107 0.59 7.56 13.58
CA LEU A 107 0.34 8.98 13.82
C LEU A 107 -0.92 9.18 14.68
N PHE A 108 -2.04 8.56 14.28
CA PHE A 108 -3.34 8.73 14.91
C PHE A 108 -3.59 7.79 16.08
N ARG A 109 -2.87 6.67 16.18
CA ARG A 109 -3.02 5.67 17.27
C ARG A 109 -4.46 5.15 17.45
N SER A 110 -5.27 5.25 16.41
CA SER A 110 -6.67 4.83 16.37
C SER A 110 -6.95 4.21 14.99
N PRO A 111 -7.39 2.94 14.93
CA PRO A 111 -7.70 2.28 13.66
C PRO A 111 -8.76 3.03 12.86
N ILE A 112 -9.83 3.45 13.53
CA ILE A 112 -10.96 4.15 12.90
C ILE A 112 -10.48 5.47 12.29
N SER A 113 -9.75 6.27 13.07
CA SER A 113 -9.27 7.57 12.59
C SER A 113 -8.28 7.42 11.44
N ALA A 114 -7.33 6.48 11.54
CA ALA A 114 -6.34 6.25 10.51
C ALA A 114 -6.95 5.77 9.19
N ILE A 115 -7.91 4.85 9.26
CA ILE A 115 -8.61 4.33 8.07
C ILE A 115 -9.47 5.43 7.46
N SER A 116 -10.36 6.06 8.24
CA SER A 116 -11.29 7.05 7.72
C SER A 116 -10.57 8.21 7.05
N ILE A 117 -9.55 8.78 7.70
CA ILE A 117 -8.77 9.89 7.14
C ILE A 117 -7.99 9.44 5.91
N GLY A 118 -7.34 8.28 5.96
CA GLY A 118 -6.55 7.78 4.84
C GLY A 118 -7.38 7.48 3.59
N VAL A 119 -8.59 6.94 3.77
CA VAL A 119 -9.54 6.65 2.68
C VAL A 119 -10.12 7.95 2.12
N ILE A 120 -10.59 8.87 2.97
CA ILE A 120 -11.11 10.17 2.56
C ILE A 120 -10.05 10.95 1.77
N TRP A 121 -8.81 10.96 2.26
CA TRP A 121 -7.70 11.61 1.59
C TRP A 121 -7.46 11.05 0.18
N ASN A 122 -7.35 9.73 0.05
CA ASN A 122 -7.06 9.11 -1.26
C ASN A 122 -8.22 9.19 -2.25
N LEU A 123 -9.44 8.90 -1.81
CA LEU A 123 -10.60 8.78 -2.71
C LEU A 123 -11.25 10.12 -3.00
N ILE A 124 -11.42 10.95 -1.97
CA ILE A 124 -12.17 12.21 -2.10
C ILE A 124 -11.21 13.31 -2.48
N PHE A 125 -10.22 13.61 -1.62
CA PHE A 125 -9.35 14.76 -1.87
C PHE A 125 -8.48 14.55 -3.09
N GLU A 126 -7.60 13.53 -3.07
CA GLU A 126 -6.70 13.29 -4.19
C GLU A 126 -7.44 12.87 -5.45
N GLY A 127 -8.44 11.99 -5.33
CA GLY A 127 -9.24 11.51 -6.46
C GLY A 127 -10.00 12.62 -7.17
N LEU A 128 -10.72 13.48 -6.43
CA LEU A 128 -11.48 14.58 -7.03
C LEU A 128 -10.55 15.71 -7.51
N LEU A 129 -9.56 16.14 -6.72
CA LEU A 129 -8.65 17.21 -7.19
C LEU A 129 -7.94 16.80 -8.48
N SER A 130 -7.50 15.54 -8.59
CA SER A 130 -6.88 15.01 -9.81
C SER A 130 -7.83 15.06 -11.02
N ALA A 131 -9.13 14.84 -10.80
CA ALA A 131 -10.13 14.92 -11.85
C ALA A 131 -10.42 16.37 -12.31
N PHE A 132 -10.44 17.34 -11.39
CA PHE A 132 -10.81 18.72 -11.69
C PHE A 132 -9.62 19.64 -12.02
N VAL A 133 -8.44 19.37 -11.48
CA VAL A 133 -7.25 20.22 -11.63
C VAL A 133 -6.17 19.50 -12.44
N LYS A 134 -5.82 20.06 -13.59
CA LYS A 134 -4.80 19.47 -14.47
C LYS A 134 -3.42 19.51 -13.80
N ASN A 135 -2.69 18.39 -13.89
CA ASN A 135 -1.29 18.24 -13.48
C ASN A 135 -1.01 18.36 -11.98
N ILE A 136 -2.02 18.15 -11.13
CA ILE A 136 -1.85 18.13 -9.66
C ILE A 136 -1.56 16.72 -9.13
N ASP A 137 -1.95 15.70 -9.89
CA ASP A 137 -1.75 14.27 -9.67
C ASP A 137 -0.29 13.89 -9.39
N ARG A 138 0.66 14.60 -10.01
CA ARG A 138 2.11 14.38 -9.81
C ARG A 138 2.65 14.75 -8.42
N TYR A 139 1.88 15.43 -7.59
CA TYR A 139 2.27 15.82 -6.23
C TYR A 139 1.63 14.96 -5.15
N PHE A 140 0.58 14.20 -5.50
CA PHE A 140 -0.21 13.45 -4.54
C PHE A 140 0.32 12.02 -4.37
N PRO A 141 0.75 11.61 -3.17
CA PRO A 141 1.38 10.32 -2.96
C PRO A 141 0.45 9.15 -3.31
N GLY A 142 -0.87 9.27 -3.06
CA GLY A 142 -1.82 8.24 -3.45
C GLY A 142 -2.02 8.14 -4.96
N GLN A 143 -2.06 9.27 -5.69
CA GLN A 143 -2.13 9.27 -7.16
C GLN A 143 -0.85 8.72 -7.80
N LEU A 144 0.32 9.06 -7.25
CA LEU A 144 1.59 8.51 -7.71
C LEU A 144 1.65 7.00 -7.50
N LEU A 145 1.20 6.48 -6.35
CA LEU A 145 1.12 5.03 -6.11
C LEU A 145 0.12 4.33 -7.04
N SER A 146 -1.01 4.98 -7.36
CA SER A 146 -1.97 4.48 -8.35
C SER A 146 -1.35 4.39 -9.74
N THR A 147 -0.59 5.43 -10.12
CA THR A 147 0.17 5.47 -11.38
C THR A 147 1.22 4.36 -11.44
N VAL A 148 1.93 4.09 -10.34
CA VAL A 148 2.87 2.96 -10.25
C VAL A 148 2.13 1.63 -10.44
N ALA A 149 0.95 1.44 -9.83
CA ALA A 149 0.17 0.22 -9.99
C ALA A 149 -0.26 -0.04 -11.44
N GLN A 150 -0.53 1.04 -12.20
CA GLN A 150 -0.90 0.97 -13.62
C GLN A 150 0.31 0.79 -14.55
N GLY A 151 1.54 0.94 -14.04
CA GLY A 151 2.76 0.87 -14.85
C GLY A 151 3.15 2.17 -15.55
N GLY A 152 2.65 3.31 -15.07
CA GLY A 152 2.84 4.63 -15.69
C GLY A 152 1.62 5.07 -16.51
N THR A 153 1.57 6.36 -16.83
CA THR A 153 0.53 6.95 -17.68
C THR A 153 1.18 7.87 -18.71
N ASP A 154 0.43 8.26 -19.76
CA ASP A 154 0.90 9.22 -20.78
C ASP A 154 1.34 10.57 -20.19
N ARG A 155 0.89 10.88 -18.98
CA ARG A 155 1.14 12.14 -18.28
C ARG A 155 2.26 12.05 -17.26
N ILE A 156 2.45 10.87 -16.64
CA ILE A 156 3.42 10.66 -15.56
C ILE A 156 4.24 9.41 -15.85
N SER A 157 5.54 9.60 -16.01
CA SER A 157 6.50 8.50 -16.16
C SER A 157 6.53 7.60 -14.94
N TYR A 158 6.59 6.29 -15.17
CA TYR A 158 6.70 5.26 -14.14
C TYR A 158 7.84 5.52 -13.14
N GLN A 159 9.02 5.89 -13.65
CA GLN A 159 10.20 6.13 -12.80
C GLN A 159 9.97 7.32 -11.87
N TYR A 160 9.42 8.42 -12.41
CA TYR A 160 9.09 9.59 -11.60
C TYR A 160 8.08 9.24 -10.51
N ALA A 161 7.03 8.49 -10.86
CA ALA A 161 6.01 8.08 -9.90
C ALA A 161 6.58 7.20 -8.79
N LEU A 162 7.47 6.26 -9.15
CA LEU A 162 8.11 5.35 -8.21
C LEU A 162 9.04 6.10 -7.24
N PHE A 163 9.99 6.88 -7.76
CA PHE A 163 10.96 7.59 -6.92
C PHE A 163 10.29 8.63 -6.02
N THR A 164 9.35 9.40 -6.57
CA THR A 164 8.68 10.47 -5.82
C THR A 164 7.77 9.90 -4.73
N SER A 165 6.96 8.88 -5.03
CA SER A 165 6.08 8.26 -4.03
C SER A 165 6.88 7.59 -2.91
N TYR A 166 7.90 6.79 -3.24
CA TYR A 166 8.73 6.14 -2.23
C TYR A 166 9.58 7.14 -1.44
N GLY A 167 10.02 8.24 -2.05
CA GLY A 167 10.66 9.35 -1.35
C GLY A 167 9.78 9.93 -0.26
N PHE A 168 8.53 10.28 -0.58
CA PHE A 168 7.56 10.77 0.40
C PHE A 168 7.28 9.75 1.51
N LEU A 169 7.10 8.48 1.15
CA LEU A 169 6.83 7.42 2.12
C LEU A 169 8.01 7.15 3.05
N LEU A 170 9.25 7.17 2.55
CA LEU A 170 10.45 6.98 3.37
C LEU A 170 10.63 8.13 4.37
N VAL A 171 10.45 9.37 3.92
CA VAL A 171 10.52 10.56 4.79
C VAL A 171 9.41 10.49 5.84
N GLY A 172 8.17 10.21 5.44
CA GLY A 172 7.03 10.10 6.36
C GLY A 172 7.23 8.98 7.39
N LEU A 173 7.70 7.80 6.95
CA LEU A 173 7.99 6.69 7.83
C LEU A 173 9.13 7.01 8.81
N ALA A 174 10.19 7.69 8.36
CA ALA A 174 11.29 8.10 9.23
C ALA A 174 10.83 9.08 10.32
N ILE A 175 10.03 10.09 9.96
CA ILE A 175 9.45 11.06 10.91
C ILE A 175 8.61 10.31 11.94
N VAL A 176 7.72 9.43 11.50
CA VAL A 176 6.81 8.72 12.40
C VAL A 176 7.53 7.66 13.24
N ALA A 177 8.55 6.99 12.71
CA ALA A 177 9.42 6.09 13.47
C ALA A 177 10.19 6.86 14.57
N PHE A 178 10.67 8.06 14.27
CA PHE A 178 11.29 8.93 15.26
C PHE A 178 10.30 9.37 16.34
N LEU A 179 9.08 9.77 15.96
CA LEU A 179 8.00 10.07 16.90
C LEU A 179 7.65 8.86 17.78
N PHE A 180 7.60 7.66 17.21
CA PHE A 180 7.34 6.43 17.96
C PHE A 180 8.44 6.13 18.99
N LYS A 181 9.70 6.42 18.64
CA LYS A 181 10.82 6.31 19.57
C LYS A 181 10.72 7.31 20.73
N LYS A 182 10.32 8.56 20.44
CA LYS A 182 10.28 9.65 21.44
C LYS A 182 9.01 9.71 22.29
N ARG A 183 7.84 9.34 21.74
CA ARG A 183 6.57 9.47 22.44
C ARG A 183 6.37 8.30 23.38
N ASP A 184 6.14 8.57 24.66
CA ASP A 184 5.82 7.51 25.61
C ASP A 184 4.45 6.87 25.35
N VAL A 185 4.39 5.59 25.71
CA VAL A 185 3.24 4.68 25.54
C VAL A 185 2.35 4.68 26.80
N ALA A 186 2.81 5.34 27.86
CA ALA A 186 2.06 5.59 29.08
C ALA A 186 1.36 6.95 28.96
N ASN A 187 0.14 6.91 28.43
CA ASN A 187 -1.03 7.53 29.04
C ASN A 187 -2.13 6.48 28.89
#